data_AF-A0A8J6RDC2-F1
#
_entry.id   AF-A0A8J6RDC2-F1
#
_cell.length_a   1.000
_cell.length_b   1.000
_cell.length_c   1.000
_cell.angle_alpha   90.00
_cell.angle_beta   90.00
_cell.angle_gamma   90.00
#
_symmetry.space_group_name_H-M   'P 1'
#
loop_
_entity.id
_entity.type
_entity.pdbx_description
1 polymer ?
#
loop_
_entity_poly.entity_id
_entity_poly.type
_entity_poly.pdbx_seq_one_letter_code
_entity_poly.pdbx_strand_id
1 'polypeptide(L)' 'ATFHHGGRIVQLIEAADCQVVYLPPYSPDLNRIEKCWGWLKSRIRKHLPHADGLRAAIEVVLKQAAS' A
#
# COMPACT_ATOMS: atom_id res chain seq x y z
N ALA A 1 11.63 1.84 -8.53
CA ALA A 1 11.56 0.67 -9.43
C ALA A 1 11.37 1.15 -10.86
N THR A 2 12.08 0.61 -11.84
CA THR A 2 12.13 1.16 -13.21
C THR A 2 10.77 1.20 -13.91
N PHE A 3 9.86 0.28 -13.56
CA PHE A 3 8.49 0.25 -14.08
C PHE A 3 7.61 1.45 -13.65
N HIS A 4 8.04 2.28 -12.68
CA HIS A 4 7.32 3.51 -12.32
C HIS A 4 7.65 4.72 -13.21
N HIS A 5 8.69 4.63 -14.06
CA HIS A 5 9.21 5.78 -14.81
C HIS A 5 8.82 5.78 -16.30
N GLY A 6 7.85 4.94 -16.72
CA GLY A 6 7.44 4.80 -18.13
C GLY A 6 6.50 5.90 -18.68
N GLY A 7 6.39 7.06 -18.03
CA GLY A 7 5.57 8.21 -18.46
C GLY A 7 4.05 8.05 -18.29
N ARG A 8 3.47 6.89 -18.62
CA ARG A 8 2.02 6.63 -18.55
C ARG A 8 1.42 6.87 -17.16
N ILE A 9 2.16 6.54 -16.10
CA ILE A 9 1.69 6.74 -14.71
C ILE A 9 1.55 8.23 -14.40
N VAL A 10 2.50 9.06 -14.86
CA VAL A 10 2.46 10.52 -14.65
C VAL A 10 1.26 11.12 -15.37
N GLN A 11 1.05 10.75 -16.64
CA GLN A 11 -0.09 11.22 -17.44
C GLN A 11 -1.44 10.91 -16.78
N LEU A 12 -1.62 9.69 -16.26
CA LEU A 12 -2.86 9.28 -15.59
C LEU A 12 -3.10 10.04 -14.28
N ILE A 13 -2.03 10.33 -13.54
CA ILE A 13 -2.11 11.04 -12.25
C ILE A 13 -2.39 12.53 -12.48
N GLU A 14 -1.74 13.17 -13.45
CA GLU A 14 -1.98 14.57 -13.80
C GLU A 14 -3.38 14.79 -14.39
N ALA A 15 -3.89 13.83 -15.18
CA ALA A 15 -5.28 13.88 -15.66
C ALA A 15 -6.32 13.79 -14.53
N ALA A 16 -5.94 13.29 -13.36
CA ALA A 16 -6.74 13.26 -12.13
C ALA A 16 -6.46 14.45 -11.19
N ASP A 17 -5.79 15.50 -11.68
CA ASP A 17 -5.40 16.70 -10.92
C ASP A 17 -4.54 16.39 -9.68
N CYS A 18 -3.71 15.35 -9.80
CA CYS A 18 -2.80 14.88 -8.76
C CYS A 18 -1.34 15.03 -9.19
N GLN A 19 -0.41 14.98 -8.23
CA GLN A 19 1.03 15.05 -8.49
C GLN A 19 1.74 13.75 -8.14
N VAL A 20 2.69 13.34 -8.98
CA VAL A 20 3.61 12.24 -8.68
C VAL A 20 4.78 12.72 -7.83
N VAL A 21 4.97 12.09 -6.67
CA VAL A 21 6.13 12.30 -5.80
C VAL A 21 7.03 11.07 -5.86
N TYR A 22 8.22 11.23 -6.43
CA TYR A 22 9.24 10.18 -6.44
C TYR A 22 10.10 10.25 -5.19
N LEU A 23 10.42 9.09 -4.62
CA LEU A 23 11.38 8.96 -3.54
C LEU A 23 12.76 8.57 -4.10
N PRO A 24 13.87 8.96 -3.43
CA PRO A 24 15.20 8.46 -3.78
C PRO A 24 15.27 6.93 -3.72
N PRO A 25 16.16 6.30 -4.52
CA PRO A 25 16.37 4.86 -4.47
C PRO A 25 16.75 4.39 -3.07
N TYR A 26 16.20 3.24 -2.66
CA TYR A 26 16.47 2.61 -1.35
C TYR A 26 16.19 3.49 -0.13
N SER A 27 15.23 4.40 -0.21
CA SER A 27 14.78 5.24 0.91
C SER A 27 13.39 4.82 1.45
N PRO A 28 13.25 3.62 2.05
CA PRO A 28 11.99 3.18 2.62
C PRO A 28 11.57 4.03 3.84
N ASP A 29 12.52 4.65 4.52
CA ASP A 29 12.30 5.58 5.63
C ASP A 29 11.48 6.82 5.24
N LEU A 30 11.58 7.25 3.97
CA LEU A 30 10.80 8.35 3.42
C LEU A 30 9.40 7.93 2.96
N ASN A 31 9.12 6.63 2.90
CA ASN A 31 7.82 6.11 2.51
C ASN A 31 6.91 5.91 3.73
N ARG A 32 5.94 6.81 3.92
CA ARG A 32 5.08 6.85 5.12
C ARG A 32 4.35 5.52 5.40
N ILE A 33 4.01 4.75 4.37
CA ILE A 33 3.28 3.48 4.52
C ILE A 33 4.14 2.37 5.16
N GLU A 34 5.47 2.48 5.13
CA GLU A 34 6.37 1.45 5.67
C GLU A 34 6.14 1.22 7.17
N LYS A 35 5.83 2.30 7.90
CA LYS A 35 5.49 2.24 9.34
C LYS A 35 4.21 1.44 9.61
N CYS A 36 3.31 1.36 8.64
CA CYS A 36 2.01 0.69 8.78
C CYS A 36 2.10 -0.82 8.50
N TRP A 37 3.09 -1.29 7.74
CA TRP A 37 3.16 -2.70 7.32
C TRP A 37 3.31 -3.69 8.47
N GLY A 38 4.04 -3.32 9.54
CA GLY A 38 4.19 -4.18 10.71
C GLY A 38 2.86 -4.46 11.40
N TRP A 39 2.07 -3.40 11.61
CA TRP A 39 0.73 -3.50 12.19
C TRP A 39 -0.22 -4.30 11.30
N LEU A 40 -0.23 -4.02 9.99
CA LEU A 40 -1.13 -4.67 9.04
C LEU A 40 -0.85 -6.17 8.93
N LYS A 41 0.42 -6.55 8.71
CA LYS A 41 0.82 -7.97 8.60
C LYS A 41 0.53 -8.75 9.88
N SER A 42 0.77 -8.15 11.04
CA SER A 42 0.49 -8.79 12.34
C SER A 42 -0.99 -9.14 12.49
N ARG A 43 -1.89 -8.22 12.13
CA ARG A 43 -3.34 -8.45 12.18
C ARG A 43 -3.83 -9.42 11.12
N ILE A 44 -3.37 -9.32 9.88
CA ILE A 44 -3.73 -10.27 8.81
C ILE A 44 -3.40 -11.69 9.24
N ARG A 45 -2.20 -11.92 9.79
CA ARG A 45 -1.78 -13.25 10.28
C ARG A 45 -2.70 -13.81 11.37
N LYS A 46 -3.27 -12.96 12.23
CA LYS A 46 -4.22 -13.38 13.27
C LYS A 46 -5.61 -13.70 12.71
N HIS A 47 -6.04 -12.98 11.68
CA HIS A 47 -7.35 -13.18 11.05
C HIS A 47 -7.36 -14.30 10.00
N LEU A 48 -6.22 -14.59 9.37
CA LEU A 48 -6.11 -15.55 8.28
C LEU A 48 -6.70 -16.95 8.57
N PRO A 49 -6.52 -17.55 9.78
CA PRO A 49 -7.11 -18.86 10.08
C PRO A 49 -8.65 -18.88 10.12
N HIS A 50 -9.28 -17.71 10.23
CA HIS A 50 -10.73 -17.55 10.37
C HIS A 50 -11.37 -16.92 9.14
N ALA A 51 -10.58 -16.64 8.11
CA ALA A 51 -11.02 -15.98 6.89
C ALA A 51 -11.09 -16.96 5.73
N ASP A 52 -11.96 -16.69 4.75
CA ASP A 52 -11.99 -17.41 3.48
C ASP A 52 -10.83 -16.95 2.57
N GLY A 53 -9.62 -17.25 3.02
CA GLY A 53 -8.36 -16.91 2.36
C GLY A 53 -7.81 -15.51 2.66
N LEU A 54 -6.66 -15.22 2.03
CA LEU A 54 -5.87 -14.02 2.30
C LEU A 54 -6.61 -12.73 1.97
N ARG A 55 -7.39 -12.70 0.88
CA ARG A 55 -8.17 -11.52 0.47
C ARG A 55 -9.17 -11.14 1.55
N ALA A 56 -9.97 -12.09 2.03
CA ALA A 56 -10.94 -11.86 3.09
C ALA A 56 -10.27 -11.36 4.37
N ALA A 57 -9.12 -11.95 4.75
CA ALA A 57 -8.35 -11.49 5.91
C ALA A 57 -7.85 -10.05 5.75
N ILE A 58 -7.35 -9.67 4.57
CA ILE A 58 -6.91 -8.30 4.28
C ILE A 58 -8.08 -7.32 4.37
N GLU A 59 -9.22 -7.63 3.75
CA GLU A 59 -10.39 -6.74 3.76
C GLU A 59 -10.93 -6.48 5.17
N VAL A 60 -11.01 -7.53 6.01
CA VAL A 60 -11.42 -7.40 7.41
C VAL A 60 -10.48 -6.46 8.17
N VAL A 61 -9.16 -6.65 8.02
CA VAL A 61 -8.19 -5.83 8.74
C VAL A 61 -8.15 -4.39 8.23
N LEU A 62 -8.28 -4.17 6.93
CA LEU A 62 -8.33 -2.81 6.36
C LEU A 62 -9.59 -2.06 6.82
N LYS A 63 -10.75 -2.72 6.91
CA LYS A 63 -11.97 -2.13 7.48
C LYS A 63 -11.77 -1.69 8.93
N GLN A 64 -11.10 -2.50 9.75
CA GLN A 64 -10.75 -2.14 11.14
C GLN A 64 -9.76 -0.96 11.23
N ALA A 65 -8.90 -0.76 10.22
CA ALA A 65 -7.94 0.36 10.20
C ALA A 65 -8.59 1.71 9.87
N ALA A 66 -9.72 1.67 9.16
CA ALA A 66 -10.48 2.84 8.72
C ALA A 66 -11.62 3.23 9.68
N SER A 67 -11.82 2.44 10.74
CA SER A 67 -12.79 2.68 11.83
C SER A 67 -12.09 3.36 13.00
#